data_AF-A0A938KHR7-F1
#
_entry.id   AF-A0A938KHR7-F1
#
_cell.length_a   1.000
_cell.length_b   1.000
_cell.length_c   1.000
_cell.angle_alpha   90.00
_cell.angle_beta   90.00
_cell.angle_gamma   90.00
#
_symmetry.space_group_name_H-M   'P 1'
#
loop_
_entity.id
_entity.type
_entity.pdbx_description
1 polymer ?
#
loop_
_entity_poly.entity_id
_entity_poly.type
_entity_poly.pdbx_seq_one_letter_code
_entity_poly.pdbx_strand_id
1 'polypeptide(L)'
;MNRIDLAPRPLRLGTRMRILLALTLTISMADAAVRIERLPGPGLQLALGRKGRVHVIWNGSNSATQKPSNGGAPLLYARLQEDGRGFSEQIDLSGKTHELDGGGSIAADGEGRVFVAWHASRPGSSGETNREVFLAVSTDDGGIFAQERGISPPGSGACGCCGLTVLANVRGEVFLLFRTAPTSMQRDMALLRSSDQGTSFRALLSDPWSINQCPMSSAGLTSSG
;
A
#
# COMPACT_ATOMS: atom_id res chain seq x y z
N MET A 1 -57.89 -2.83 76.50
CA MET A 1 -57.94 -4.10 75.76
C MET A 1 -56.61 -4.28 75.02
N ASN A 2 -55.87 -5.37 75.33
CA ASN A 2 -54.86 -6.15 74.58
C ASN A 2 -54.07 -5.49 73.42
N ARG A 3 -52.79 -5.77 73.10
CA ARG A 3 -51.72 -6.68 73.56
C ARG A 3 -50.44 -6.29 72.74
N ILE A 4 -49.30 -6.21 73.43
CA ILE A 4 -47.95 -6.79 73.13
C ILE A 4 -47.23 -6.55 71.78
N ASP A 5 -46.00 -6.01 71.96
CA ASP A 5 -44.74 -6.05 71.17
C ASP A 5 -44.53 -7.17 70.13
N LEU A 6 -43.68 -6.89 69.13
CA LEU A 6 -42.33 -7.49 68.99
C LEU A 6 -41.57 -6.99 67.73
N ALA A 7 -40.33 -6.56 67.99
CA ALA A 7 -39.27 -6.09 67.11
C ALA A 7 -38.85 -7.06 65.97
N PRO A 8 -38.16 -6.57 64.91
CA PRO A 8 -37.77 -7.40 63.77
C PRO A 8 -36.54 -8.29 64.07
N ARG A 9 -36.53 -9.50 63.51
CA ARG A 9 -35.40 -10.46 63.52
C ARG A 9 -35.16 -11.08 62.13
N PRO A 10 -33.96 -11.63 61.86
CA PRO A 10 -33.11 -11.20 60.75
C PRO A 10 -33.08 -12.13 59.52
N LEU A 11 -32.42 -11.60 58.48
CA LEU A 11 -32.04 -12.21 57.20
C LEU A 11 -31.34 -13.57 57.36
N ARG A 12 -31.77 -14.54 56.55
CA ARG A 12 -31.03 -15.78 56.30
C ARG A 12 -30.33 -15.72 54.94
N LEU A 13 -29.03 -15.98 54.99
CA LEU A 13 -28.10 -16.14 53.88
C LEU A 13 -28.38 -17.47 53.15
N GLY A 14 -28.46 -17.46 51.83
CA GLY A 14 -28.48 -18.71 51.06
C GLY A 14 -28.84 -18.52 49.59
N THR A 15 -27.83 -18.34 48.74
CA THR A 15 -27.61 -19.06 47.46
C THR A 15 -26.59 -18.27 46.65
N ARG A 16 -25.49 -18.94 46.30
CA ARG A 16 -24.39 -18.41 45.50
C ARG A 16 -24.90 -18.12 44.08
N MET A 17 -25.02 -16.86 43.70
CA MET A 17 -25.13 -16.47 42.29
C MET A 17 -23.87 -15.72 41.89
N ARG A 18 -22.88 -16.49 41.41
CA ARG A 18 -21.75 -15.95 40.67
C ARG A 18 -22.28 -15.50 39.32
N ILE A 19 -22.56 -14.20 39.18
CA ILE A 19 -22.75 -13.58 37.86
C ILE A 19 -21.37 -13.49 37.24
N LEU A 20 -20.98 -14.54 36.52
CA LEU A 20 -19.85 -14.50 35.61
C LEU A 20 -20.35 -13.80 34.34
N LEU A 21 -20.20 -12.48 34.30
CA LEU A 21 -20.42 -11.72 33.07
C LEU A 21 -19.25 -12.05 32.13
N ALA A 22 -19.38 -13.14 31.37
CA ALA A 22 -18.49 -13.42 30.26
C ALA A 22 -18.81 -12.41 29.16
N LEU A 23 -18.21 -11.22 29.28
CA LEU A 23 -18.14 -10.26 28.20
C LEU A 23 -17.29 -10.90 27.10
N THR A 24 -17.92 -11.66 26.22
CA THR A 24 -17.32 -12.05 24.95
C THR A 24 -17.17 -10.76 24.17
N LEU A 25 -16.01 -10.13 24.33
CA LEU A 25 -15.55 -9.08 23.43
C LEU A 25 -15.33 -9.77 22.08
N THR A 26 -16.36 -9.86 21.25
CA THR A 26 -16.16 -10.04 19.82
C THR A 26 -15.44 -8.79 19.34
N ILE A 27 -14.11 -8.86 19.33
CA ILE A 27 -13.29 -7.93 18.56
C ILE A 27 -13.70 -8.20 17.11
N SER A 28 -14.62 -7.40 16.59
CA SER A 28 -14.76 -7.26 15.16
C SER A 28 -13.46 -6.61 14.71
N MET A 29 -12.53 -7.42 14.21
CA MET A 29 -11.47 -6.90 13.37
C MET A 29 -12.15 -6.44 12.09
N ALA A 30 -12.71 -5.24 12.12
CA ALA A 30 -12.79 -4.46 10.90
C ALA A 30 -11.33 -4.32 10.47
N ASP A 31 -10.95 -5.06 9.43
CA ASP A 31 -9.65 -4.99 8.78
C ASP A 31 -9.56 -3.61 8.11
N ALA A 32 -9.38 -2.59 8.95
CA ALA A 32 -9.22 -1.23 8.53
C ALA A 32 -7.80 -1.14 7.97
N ALA A 33 -7.69 -1.05 6.64
CA ALA A 33 -6.47 -0.60 5.99
C ALA A 33 -6.20 0.84 6.45
N VAL A 34 -5.48 1.00 7.56
CA VAL A 34 -4.99 2.31 7.99
C VAL A 34 -3.85 2.68 7.04
N ARG A 35 -4.16 3.55 6.08
CA ARG A 35 -3.17 4.27 5.28
C ARG A 35 -2.75 5.52 6.05
N ILE A 36 -1.51 5.54 6.53
CA ILE A 36 -0.85 6.80 6.90
C ILE A 36 -0.28 7.36 5.59
N GLU A 37 -1.07 8.16 4.87
CA GLU A 37 -0.60 8.76 3.63
C GLU A 37 0.34 9.94 3.92
N ARG A 38 1.59 9.78 3.49
CA ARG A 38 2.46 10.91 3.16
C ARG A 38 2.26 11.20 1.67
N LEU A 39 2.17 12.48 1.32
CA LEU A 39 1.94 12.98 -0.05
C LEU A 39 2.74 12.19 -1.11
N PRO A 40 2.14 11.88 -2.28
CA PRO A 40 2.81 11.16 -3.37
C PRO A 40 4.07 11.91 -3.81
N GLY A 41 5.22 11.24 -3.74
CA GLY A 41 6.53 11.78 -4.08
C GLY A 41 7.64 10.80 -3.72
N PRO A 42 8.93 11.10 -4.02
CA PRO A 42 10.07 10.20 -3.89
C PRO A 42 10.47 9.82 -2.44
N GLY A 43 9.61 10.10 -1.47
CA GLY A 43 9.85 9.82 -0.05
C GLY A 43 9.48 8.40 0.37
N LEU A 44 9.77 8.08 1.64
CA LEU A 44 9.36 6.84 2.28
C LEU A 44 7.84 6.65 2.18
N GLN A 45 7.42 5.47 1.74
CA GLN A 45 6.03 4.99 1.77
C GLN A 45 5.92 3.76 2.66
N LEU A 46 4.73 3.52 3.21
CA LEU A 46 4.48 2.37 4.07
C LEU A 46 3.10 1.76 3.81
N ALA A 47 2.97 0.47 4.09
CA ALA A 47 1.70 -0.24 4.11
C ALA A 47 1.64 -1.21 5.30
N LEU A 48 0.43 -1.43 5.81
CA LEU A 48 0.15 -2.49 6.77
C LEU A 48 -0.40 -3.70 6.01
N GLY A 49 0.24 -4.85 6.21
CA GLY A 49 -0.21 -6.13 5.68
C GLY A 49 -0.89 -6.99 6.73
N ARG A 50 -1.04 -8.27 6.43
CA ARG A 50 -1.60 -9.30 7.31
C ARG A 50 -1.03 -9.20 8.73
N LYS A 51 -1.92 -9.26 9.73
CA LYS A 51 -1.60 -9.13 11.17
C LYS A 51 -0.89 -7.80 11.53
N GLY A 52 -1.06 -6.75 10.74
CA GLY A 52 -0.46 -5.43 10.99
C GLY A 52 1.04 -5.36 10.71
N ARG A 53 1.60 -6.30 9.93
CA ARG A 53 3.01 -6.25 9.54
C ARG A 53 3.29 -4.98 8.75
N VAL A 54 4.32 -4.24 9.16
CA VAL A 54 4.72 -2.99 8.49
C VAL A 54 5.64 -3.32 7.31
N HIS A 55 5.30 -2.78 6.15
CA HIS A 55 6.12 -2.82 4.94
C HIS A 55 6.51 -1.39 4.57
N VAL A 56 7.76 -1.18 4.17
CA VAL A 56 8.27 0.15 3.81
C VAL A 56 9.05 0.10 2.51
N ILE A 57 8.91 1.16 1.71
CA ILE A 57 9.75 1.41 0.54
C ILE A 57 10.30 2.84 0.56
N TRP A 58 11.46 3.04 -0.06
CA TRP A 58 12.06 4.36 -0.25
C TRP A 58 13.03 4.36 -1.42
N ASN A 59 13.26 5.55 -1.98
CA ASN A 59 14.33 5.74 -2.95
C ASN A 59 15.67 5.74 -2.20
N GLY A 60 16.57 4.83 -2.55
CA GLY A 60 17.93 4.83 -2.03
C GLY A 60 18.78 5.91 -2.70
N SER A 61 19.91 6.25 -2.08
CA SER A 61 20.91 7.10 -2.72
C SER A 61 21.90 6.25 -3.52
N ASN A 62 22.76 6.92 -4.29
CA ASN A 62 23.90 6.27 -4.95
C ASN A 62 24.91 5.65 -3.96
N SER A 63 24.75 5.86 -2.65
CA SER A 63 25.54 5.25 -1.58
C SER A 63 24.91 3.98 -1.00
N ALA A 64 23.72 3.57 -1.46
CA ALA A 64 23.08 2.34 -1.00
C ALA A 64 23.96 1.11 -1.31
N THR A 65 23.94 0.10 -0.44
CA THR A 65 24.72 -1.14 -0.62
C THR A 65 24.13 -2.03 -1.71
N GLN A 66 22.81 -2.12 -1.79
CA GLN A 66 22.09 -2.74 -2.90
C GLN A 66 21.73 -1.68 -3.93
N LYS A 67 22.02 -1.97 -5.21
CA LYS A 67 21.83 -1.05 -6.33
C LYS A 67 21.35 -1.80 -7.56
N PRO A 68 20.65 -1.13 -8.48
CA PRO A 68 20.25 -1.75 -9.73
C PRO A 68 21.47 -1.92 -10.63
N SER A 69 21.45 -3.01 -11.41
CA SER A 69 22.57 -3.41 -12.28
C SER A 69 22.96 -2.40 -13.36
N ASN A 70 22.08 -1.46 -13.67
CA ASN A 70 22.21 -0.42 -14.70
C ASN A 70 22.66 0.95 -14.14
N GLY A 71 22.85 1.07 -12.83
CA GLY A 71 23.17 2.34 -12.15
C GLY A 71 21.94 3.20 -11.83
N GLY A 72 22.10 4.14 -10.90
CA GLY A 72 21.03 5.01 -10.41
C GLY A 72 20.56 4.67 -8.99
N ALA A 73 19.58 5.43 -8.51
CA ALA A 73 18.97 5.26 -7.19
C ALA A 73 18.07 4.00 -7.16
N PRO A 74 18.31 3.04 -6.23
CA PRO A 74 17.47 1.85 -6.09
C PRO A 74 16.09 2.18 -5.52
N LEU A 75 15.11 1.32 -5.79
CA LEU A 75 13.86 1.29 -5.02
C LEU A 75 14.01 0.26 -3.92
N LEU A 76 14.29 0.72 -2.71
CA LEU A 76 14.58 -0.15 -1.58
C LEU A 76 13.29 -0.54 -0.86
N TYR A 77 13.26 -1.76 -0.34
CA TYR A 77 12.18 -2.33 0.44
C TYR A 77 12.70 -3.01 1.70
N ALA A 78 11.95 -2.89 2.79
CA ALA A 78 12.12 -3.72 3.98
C ALA A 78 10.76 -3.98 4.66
N ARG A 79 10.70 -5.01 5.50
CA ARG A 79 9.52 -5.34 6.33
C ARG A 79 9.86 -5.55 7.78
N LEU A 80 8.90 -5.28 8.66
CA LEU A 80 9.01 -5.62 10.07
C LEU A 80 9.16 -7.15 10.22
N GLN A 81 10.15 -7.56 11.02
CA GLN A 81 10.40 -8.95 11.35
C GLN A 81 9.27 -9.51 12.23
N GLU A 82 9.14 -10.84 12.27
CA GLU A 82 8.04 -11.50 12.97
C GLU A 82 8.05 -11.26 14.48
N ASP A 83 9.24 -11.05 15.05
CA ASP A 83 9.42 -10.74 16.47
C ASP A 83 9.11 -9.27 16.81
N GLY A 84 8.82 -8.44 15.80
CA GLY A 84 8.50 -7.02 15.97
C GLY A 84 9.66 -6.14 16.42
N ARG A 85 10.90 -6.66 16.49
CA ARG A 85 12.04 -5.93 17.08
C ARG A 85 12.87 -5.14 16.07
N GLY A 86 12.64 -5.32 14.77
CA GLY A 86 13.37 -4.62 13.73
C GLY A 86 12.86 -4.91 12.33
N PHE A 87 13.50 -4.32 11.33
CA PHE A 87 13.22 -4.57 9.92
C PHE A 87 14.14 -5.65 9.35
N SER A 88 13.71 -6.30 8.28
CA SER A 88 14.56 -7.18 7.46
C SER A 88 15.72 -6.39 6.85
N GLU A 89 16.72 -7.10 6.33
CA GLU A 89 17.65 -6.48 5.41
C GLU A 89 16.87 -5.84 4.24
N GLN A 90 17.35 -4.67 3.81
CA GLN A 90 16.77 -3.98 2.66
C GLN A 90 17.06 -4.76 1.37
N ILE A 91 16.12 -4.77 0.44
CA ILE A 91 16.33 -5.30 -0.92
C ILE A 91 15.99 -4.26 -1.97
N ASP A 92 16.67 -4.30 -3.11
CA ASP A 92 16.31 -3.48 -4.28
C ASP A 92 15.25 -4.19 -5.14
N LEU A 93 14.16 -3.49 -5.41
CA LEU A 93 13.04 -3.95 -6.25
C LEU A 93 13.07 -3.39 -7.67
N SER A 94 13.93 -2.40 -7.95
CA SER A 94 13.95 -1.71 -9.24
C SER A 94 14.50 -2.57 -10.38
N GLY A 95 15.15 -3.69 -10.07
CA GLY A 95 15.59 -4.69 -11.05
C GLY A 95 16.53 -4.11 -12.11
N LYS A 96 16.08 -4.09 -13.36
CA LYS A 96 16.83 -3.47 -14.48
C LYS A 96 16.24 -2.13 -14.93
N THR A 97 15.28 -1.58 -14.20
CA THR A 97 14.67 -0.29 -14.54
C THR A 97 15.52 0.88 -14.03
N HIS A 98 15.36 2.07 -14.60
CA HIS A 98 16.08 3.29 -14.17
C HIS A 98 15.19 4.53 -14.30
N GLU A 99 15.69 5.68 -13.83
CA GLU A 99 14.94 6.95 -13.75
C GLU A 99 13.78 6.96 -12.73
N LEU A 100 14.04 6.53 -11.49
CA LEU A 100 13.07 6.45 -10.37
C LEU A 100 12.71 7.83 -9.75
N ASP A 101 12.55 8.89 -10.55
CA ASP A 101 12.44 10.26 -10.02
C ASP A 101 11.14 10.51 -9.22
N GLY A 102 10.02 9.95 -9.67
CA GLY A 102 8.71 10.09 -9.02
C GLY A 102 8.50 9.17 -7.81
N GLY A 103 9.45 8.27 -7.55
CA GLY A 103 9.38 7.27 -6.48
C GLY A 103 8.45 6.10 -6.77
N GLY A 104 8.14 5.35 -5.71
CA GLY A 104 7.22 4.22 -5.74
C GLY A 104 6.06 4.38 -4.77
N SER A 105 5.12 3.44 -4.82
CA SER A 105 4.00 3.29 -3.89
C SER A 105 3.85 1.82 -3.48
N ILE A 106 3.36 1.59 -2.27
CA ILE A 106 3.19 0.25 -1.70
C ILE A 106 1.76 0.04 -1.18
N ALA A 107 1.23 -1.16 -1.43
CA ALA A 107 0.01 -1.66 -0.82
C ALA A 107 0.24 -3.08 -0.30
N ALA A 108 -0.43 -3.44 0.78
CA ALA A 108 -0.51 -4.81 1.26
C ALA A 108 -1.96 -5.12 1.63
N ASP A 109 -2.32 -6.41 1.61
CA ASP A 109 -3.66 -6.88 1.97
C ASP A 109 -3.63 -7.90 3.12
N GLY A 110 -4.83 -8.25 3.61
CA GLY A 110 -5.02 -9.18 4.72
C GLY A 110 -4.62 -10.64 4.40
N GLU A 111 -4.42 -10.97 3.12
CA GLU A 111 -3.99 -12.31 2.68
C GLU A 111 -2.45 -12.45 2.62
N GLY A 112 -1.73 -11.37 2.91
CA GLY A 112 -0.27 -11.34 2.90
C GLY A 112 0.34 -11.07 1.53
N ARG A 113 -0.44 -10.55 0.58
CA ARG A 113 0.10 -10.04 -0.69
C ARG A 113 0.63 -8.64 -0.49
N VAL A 114 1.76 -8.34 -1.11
CA VAL A 114 2.39 -7.01 -1.10
C VAL A 114 2.62 -6.58 -2.55
N PHE A 115 2.15 -5.38 -2.88
CA PHE A 115 2.19 -4.77 -4.19
C PHE A 115 3.08 -3.53 -4.12
N VAL A 116 4.18 -3.52 -4.86
CA VAL A 116 5.06 -2.35 -4.98
C VAL A 116 5.04 -1.89 -6.42
N ALA A 117 4.62 -0.64 -6.64
CA ALA A 117 4.53 -0.05 -7.96
C ALA A 117 5.41 1.19 -8.07
N TRP A 118 6.01 1.41 -9.23
CA TRP A 118 6.80 2.60 -9.55
C TRP A 118 6.71 2.86 -11.05
N HIS A 119 7.14 4.03 -11.52
CA HIS A 119 7.37 4.24 -12.95
C HIS A 119 8.84 4.49 -13.21
N ALA A 120 9.30 4.00 -14.35
CA ALA A 120 10.71 3.98 -14.73
C ALA A 120 10.86 3.68 -16.22
N SER A 121 12.10 3.77 -16.72
CA SER A 121 12.50 3.42 -18.07
C SER A 121 13.14 2.03 -18.12
N ARG A 122 12.89 1.27 -19.19
CA ARG A 122 13.57 -0.01 -19.47
C ARG A 122 15.03 0.23 -19.89
N PRO A 123 15.94 -0.75 -19.72
CA PRO A 123 17.29 -0.65 -20.26
C PRO A 123 17.30 -0.23 -21.74
N GLY A 124 18.11 0.75 -22.09
CA GLY A 124 18.23 1.26 -23.46
C GLY A 124 17.12 2.22 -23.91
N SER A 125 16.23 2.65 -23.00
CA SER A 125 15.22 3.67 -23.25
C SER A 125 15.30 4.78 -22.19
N SER A 126 14.83 5.99 -22.49
CA SER A 126 14.85 7.12 -21.54
C SER A 126 13.75 8.12 -21.90
N GLY A 127 13.35 8.95 -20.94
CA GLY A 127 12.39 10.02 -21.12
C GLY A 127 10.93 9.60 -20.89
N GLU A 128 10.10 10.57 -20.50
CA GLU A 128 8.73 10.35 -20.00
C GLU A 128 7.84 9.52 -20.95
N THR A 129 8.00 9.69 -22.27
CA THR A 129 7.21 8.96 -23.29
C THR A 129 7.54 7.47 -23.34
N ASN A 130 8.75 7.09 -22.94
CA ASN A 130 9.21 5.69 -22.93
C ASN A 130 9.05 5.03 -21.56
N ARG A 131 8.63 5.78 -20.53
CA ARG A 131 8.40 5.23 -19.21
C ARG A 131 7.18 4.33 -19.17
N GLU A 132 7.26 3.33 -18.33
CA GLU A 132 6.17 2.42 -17.99
C GLU A 132 5.94 2.45 -16.48
N VAL A 133 4.73 2.09 -16.06
CA VAL A 133 4.47 1.73 -14.66
C VAL A 133 4.81 0.26 -14.48
N PHE A 134 5.70 -0.03 -13.54
CA PHE A 134 6.11 -1.36 -13.13
C PHE A 134 5.41 -1.79 -11.85
N LEU A 135 5.22 -3.10 -11.69
CA LEU A 135 4.71 -3.73 -10.49
C LEU A 135 5.55 -4.95 -10.12
N ALA A 136 5.98 -5.03 -8.87
CA ALA A 136 6.47 -6.24 -8.22
C ALA A 136 5.47 -6.72 -7.16
N VAL A 137 5.23 -8.03 -7.11
CA VAL A 137 4.27 -8.64 -6.19
C VAL A 137 4.93 -9.71 -5.35
N SER A 138 4.70 -9.67 -4.05
CA SER A 138 4.98 -10.78 -3.13
C SER A 138 3.67 -11.43 -2.69
N THR A 139 3.71 -12.74 -2.46
CA THR A 139 2.59 -13.55 -1.96
C THR A 139 2.88 -14.19 -0.60
N ASP A 140 4.00 -13.84 0.01
CA ASP A 140 4.53 -14.42 1.25
C ASP A 140 4.88 -13.33 2.29
N ASP A 141 3.99 -12.34 2.44
CA ASP A 141 4.17 -11.18 3.32
C ASP A 141 5.48 -10.41 3.04
N GLY A 142 5.84 -10.28 1.76
CA GLY A 142 7.03 -9.58 1.35
C GLY A 142 8.34 -10.28 1.72
N GLY A 143 8.32 -11.61 1.82
CA GLY A 143 9.52 -12.43 1.94
C GLY A 143 10.31 -12.45 0.63
N ILE A 144 9.61 -12.75 -0.47
CA ILE A 144 10.16 -12.78 -1.82
C ILE A 144 9.22 -12.05 -2.77
N PHE A 145 9.78 -11.27 -3.68
CA PHE A 145 9.04 -10.61 -4.76
C PHE A 145 9.28 -11.35 -6.09
N ALA A 146 8.21 -11.48 -6.88
CA ALA A 146 8.33 -11.82 -8.28
C ALA A 146 9.04 -10.70 -9.05
N GLN A 147 9.61 -11.04 -10.21
CA GLN A 147 10.23 -10.07 -11.11
C GLN A 147 9.25 -8.96 -11.50
N GLU A 148 9.76 -7.73 -11.61
CA GLU A 148 8.99 -6.56 -12.02
C GLU A 148 8.45 -6.70 -13.45
N ARG A 149 7.22 -6.23 -13.66
CA ARG A 149 6.61 -6.19 -15.00
C ARG A 149 5.92 -4.85 -15.26
N GLY A 150 5.95 -4.41 -16.51
CA GLY A 150 5.18 -3.27 -16.99
C GLY A 150 3.69 -3.60 -16.97
N ILE A 151 2.89 -2.68 -16.41
CA ILE A 151 1.43 -2.83 -16.25
C ILE A 151 0.63 -1.69 -16.86
N SER A 152 1.28 -0.58 -17.22
CA SER A 152 0.63 0.51 -17.95
C SER A 152 0.33 0.12 -19.40
N PRO A 153 -0.75 0.65 -20.00
CA PRO A 153 -1.00 0.48 -21.43
C PRO A 153 0.21 0.90 -22.27
N PRO A 154 0.58 0.14 -23.33
CA PRO A 154 1.69 0.51 -24.20
C PRO A 154 1.56 1.93 -24.76
N GLY A 155 2.65 2.69 -24.72
CA GLY A 155 2.70 4.06 -25.24
C GLY A 155 2.04 5.12 -24.34
N SER A 156 1.56 4.77 -23.13
CA SER A 156 1.02 5.77 -22.21
C SER A 156 2.07 6.76 -21.71
N GLY A 157 3.35 6.36 -21.69
CA GLY A 157 4.39 7.07 -20.94
C GLY A 157 4.06 7.19 -19.44
N ALA A 158 4.91 7.90 -18.72
CA ALA A 158 4.64 8.35 -17.36
C ALA A 158 5.38 9.67 -17.08
N CYS A 159 4.69 10.61 -16.43
CA CYS A 159 5.31 11.86 -15.97
C CYS A 159 6.41 11.54 -14.95
N GLY A 160 7.65 11.95 -15.22
CA GLY A 160 8.82 11.48 -14.51
C GLY A 160 8.94 12.01 -13.09
N CYS A 161 8.50 13.23 -12.83
CA CYS A 161 8.53 13.80 -11.47
C CYS A 161 7.25 13.52 -10.66
N CYS A 162 6.20 13.03 -11.31
CA CYS A 162 4.90 12.81 -10.69
C CYS A 162 4.93 11.52 -9.85
N GLY A 163 4.42 11.54 -8.63
CA GLY A 163 4.20 10.30 -7.87
C GLY A 163 3.08 9.44 -8.48
N LEU A 164 2.96 8.22 -7.98
CA LEU A 164 1.82 7.32 -8.24
C LEU A 164 1.28 6.75 -6.93
N THR A 165 0.09 6.16 -6.99
CA THR A 165 -0.54 5.50 -5.84
C THR A 165 -1.02 4.12 -6.24
N VAL A 166 -0.67 3.11 -5.43
CA VAL A 166 -1.25 1.77 -5.50
C VAL A 166 -2.11 1.49 -4.27
N LEU A 167 -3.29 0.91 -4.50
CA LEU A 167 -4.22 0.51 -3.44
C LEU A 167 -4.68 -0.92 -3.70
N ALA A 168 -4.69 -1.74 -2.66
CA ALA A 168 -5.32 -3.06 -2.67
C ALA A 168 -6.48 -3.04 -1.68
N ASN A 169 -7.65 -3.50 -2.10
CA ASN A 169 -8.83 -3.55 -1.24
C ASN A 169 -9.07 -4.96 -0.67
N VAL A 170 -10.01 -5.07 0.27
CA VAL A 170 -10.38 -6.33 0.94
C VAL A 170 -10.96 -7.39 0.00
N ARG A 171 -11.37 -7.03 -1.22
CA ARG A 171 -11.84 -7.97 -2.25
C ARG A 171 -10.72 -8.51 -3.13
N GLY A 172 -9.46 -8.13 -2.87
CA GLY A 172 -8.31 -8.52 -3.68
C GLY A 172 -8.18 -7.75 -5.00
N GLU A 173 -8.91 -6.65 -5.15
CA GLU A 173 -8.78 -5.76 -6.30
C GLU A 173 -7.62 -4.79 -6.06
N VAL A 174 -6.87 -4.50 -7.12
CA VAL A 174 -5.73 -3.57 -7.07
C VAL A 174 -6.01 -2.39 -7.99
N PHE A 175 -5.83 -1.19 -7.48
CA PHE A 175 -6.01 0.07 -8.20
C PHE A 175 -4.67 0.79 -8.28
N LEU A 176 -4.41 1.42 -9.43
CA LEU A 176 -3.23 2.23 -9.63
C LEU A 176 -3.61 3.56 -10.26
N LEU A 177 -3.21 4.66 -9.62
CA LEU A 177 -3.41 6.02 -10.12
C LEU A 177 -2.06 6.64 -10.43
N PHE A 178 -1.90 7.13 -11.65
CA PHE A 178 -0.66 7.78 -12.10
C PHE A 178 -0.96 8.83 -13.17
N ARG A 179 0.05 9.66 -13.47
CA ARG A 179 -0.01 10.63 -14.56
C ARG A 179 0.71 10.12 -15.80
N THR A 180 -0.01 10.06 -16.92
CA THR A 180 0.53 9.64 -18.21
C THR A 180 1.38 10.75 -18.84
N ALA A 181 2.21 10.38 -19.81
CA ALA A 181 2.99 11.33 -20.61
C ALA A 181 3.28 10.76 -22.01
N PRO A 182 2.25 10.39 -22.81
CA PRO A 182 2.46 9.78 -24.12
C PRO A 182 3.11 10.75 -25.12
N THR A 183 2.98 12.06 -24.88
CA THR A 183 3.65 13.14 -25.60
C THR A 183 4.04 14.25 -24.62
N SER A 184 4.85 15.21 -25.06
CA SER A 184 5.18 16.40 -24.26
C SER A 184 3.93 17.23 -23.88
N MET A 185 2.89 17.20 -24.71
CA MET A 185 1.65 17.95 -24.50
C MET A 185 0.62 17.23 -23.62
N GLN A 186 0.82 15.95 -23.29
CA GLN A 186 -0.23 15.16 -22.63
C GLN A 186 0.15 14.83 -21.19
N ARG A 187 -0.78 15.03 -20.25
CA ARG A 187 -0.55 14.86 -18.80
C ARG A 187 -1.76 14.27 -18.09
N ASP A 188 -2.33 13.20 -18.64
CA ASP A 188 -3.62 12.66 -18.18
C ASP A 188 -3.52 12.04 -16.80
N MET A 189 -4.60 12.09 -16.04
CA MET A 189 -4.76 11.22 -14.89
C MET A 189 -5.35 9.89 -15.36
N ALA A 190 -4.65 8.78 -15.11
CA ALA A 190 -5.09 7.44 -15.47
C ALA A 190 -5.30 6.57 -14.23
N LEU A 191 -6.45 5.93 -14.15
CA LEU A 191 -6.78 4.93 -13.13
C LEU A 191 -6.82 3.54 -13.78
N LEU A 192 -5.94 2.65 -13.33
CA LEU A 192 -5.93 1.25 -13.71
C LEU A 192 -6.57 0.39 -12.60
N ARG A 193 -7.22 -0.71 -12.98
CA ARG A 193 -7.72 -1.73 -12.06
C ARG A 193 -7.31 -3.12 -12.50
N SER A 194 -6.92 -3.92 -11.53
CA SER A 194 -6.82 -5.38 -11.59
C SER A 194 -7.92 -6.00 -10.75
N SER A 195 -8.57 -7.03 -11.29
CA SER A 195 -9.54 -7.89 -10.59
C SER A 195 -8.96 -9.28 -10.30
N ASP A 196 -7.68 -9.48 -10.56
CA ASP A 196 -6.97 -10.76 -10.51
C ASP A 196 -5.66 -10.63 -9.73
N GLN A 197 -5.71 -9.91 -8.61
CA GLN A 197 -4.62 -9.76 -7.63
C GLN A 197 -3.34 -9.21 -8.28
N GLY A 198 -3.52 -8.22 -9.15
CA GLY A 198 -2.45 -7.55 -9.87
C GLY A 198 -2.05 -8.24 -11.17
N THR A 199 -2.46 -9.47 -11.48
CA THR A 199 -1.94 -10.25 -12.63
C THR A 199 -2.12 -9.50 -13.96
N SER A 200 -3.30 -8.90 -14.18
CA SER A 200 -3.59 -8.06 -15.34
C SER A 200 -4.26 -6.74 -14.92
N PHE A 201 -4.08 -5.70 -15.74
CA PHE A 201 -4.67 -4.39 -15.51
C PHE A 201 -5.42 -3.89 -16.74
N ARG A 202 -6.51 -3.17 -16.50
CA ARG A 202 -7.21 -2.38 -17.51
C ARG A 202 -7.39 -0.95 -17.04
N ALA A 203 -7.41 -0.02 -17.99
CA ALA A 203 -7.80 1.36 -17.70
C ALA A 203 -9.30 1.42 -17.35
N LEU A 204 -9.62 2.06 -16.23
CA LEU A 204 -10.99 2.41 -15.86
C LEU A 204 -11.33 3.85 -16.23
N LEU A 205 -10.35 4.73 -16.09
CA LEU A 205 -10.47 6.16 -16.35
C LEU A 205 -9.17 6.66 -16.97
N SER A 206 -9.32 7.56 -17.94
CA SER A 206 -8.26 8.43 -18.42
C SER A 206 -8.91 9.81 -18.59
N ASP A 207 -8.45 10.77 -17.79
CA ASP A 207 -8.91 12.16 -17.85
C ASP A 207 -7.92 12.98 -18.68
N PRO A 208 -8.26 13.37 -19.93
CA PRO A 208 -7.32 13.92 -20.89
C PRO A 208 -6.92 15.36 -20.56
N TRP A 209 -5.62 15.61 -20.38
CA TRP A 209 -5.06 16.92 -20.07
C TRP A 209 -4.01 17.30 -21.12
N SER A 210 -4.37 18.24 -22.01
CA SER A 210 -3.46 18.76 -23.03
C SER A 210 -2.73 20.01 -22.50
N ILE A 211 -1.57 19.80 -21.87
CA ILE A 211 -0.75 20.85 -21.30
C ILE A 211 0.75 20.50 -21.35
N ASN A 212 1.58 21.43 -21.83
CA ASN A 212 3.05 21.28 -21.87
C ASN A 212 3.73 21.93 -20.67
N GLN A 213 3.25 21.62 -19.49
CA GLN A 213 3.85 22.07 -18.23
C GLN A 213 3.52 21.08 -17.12
N CYS A 214 4.27 21.14 -16.02
CA CYS A 214 3.92 20.38 -14.83
C CYS A 214 2.60 20.93 -14.26
N PRO A 215 1.53 20.12 -14.14
CA PRO A 215 0.28 20.60 -13.59
C PRO A 215 0.34 20.84 -12.07
N MET A 216 1.45 20.45 -11.41
CA MET A 216 1.69 20.61 -9.97
C MET A 216 0.51 20.15 -9.10
N SER A 217 -0.24 19.15 -9.55
CA SER A 217 -1.38 18.57 -8.83
C SER A 217 -1.09 17.16 -8.36
N SER A 218 -1.55 16.86 -7.16
CA SER A 218 -1.54 15.53 -6.57
C SER A 218 -2.90 14.86 -6.69
N ALA A 219 -2.91 13.54 -6.58
CA ALA A 219 -4.13 12.75 -6.44
C ALA A 219 -3.86 11.59 -5.48
N GLY A 220 -4.91 11.07 -4.87
CA GLY A 220 -4.85 9.95 -3.91
C GLY A 220 -5.99 8.98 -4.14
N LEU A 221 -5.86 7.78 -3.59
CA LEU A 221 -6.89 6.75 -3.64
C LEU A 221 -7.18 6.28 -2.22
N THR A 222 -8.47 6.22 -1.89
CA THR A 222 -8.92 5.58 -0.66
C THR A 222 -10.04 4.59 -0.97
N SER A 223 -10.16 3.56 -0.15
CA SER A 223 -11.26 2.60 -0.21
C SER A 223 -12.14 2.76 1.01
N SER A 224 -13.45 2.87 0.81
CA SER A 224 -14.42 2.66 1.89
C SER A 224 -14.51 1.17 2.20
N GLY A 225 -14.37 0.82 3.47
CA GLY A 225 -14.69 -0.52 4.00
C GLY A 225 -16.19 -0.76 4.03
#